data_AF-S3D5K8-F1
#
_entry.id   AF-S3D5K8-F1
#
_cell.length_a   1.000
_cell.length_b   1.000
_cell.length_c   1.000
_cell.angle_alpha   90.00
_cell.angle_beta   90.00
_cell.angle_gamma   90.00
#
_symmetry.space_group_name_H-M   'P 1'
#
loop_
_entity.id
_entity.type
_entity.pdbx_description
1 polymer ?
#
loop_
_entity_poly.entity_id
_entity_poly.type
_entity_poly.pdbx_seq_one_letter_code
_entity_poly.pdbx_strand_id
1 'polypeptide(L)'
;MASPSATFCTTLRKRKEWNTLPATLLGDPKRQWQEKTLETHDLALALSRYSQEDNQEFFRLLLLSSSDLLDPTTSTTRIERLFHQSGGRNVGIIFLLHDKAPGKTGTIGYMNLQANILGVFDMPILPLYSIASFQQTLDKFRRAVSSSTKPKSVSSGNPAVVLLPYCTLRPPIPEHTRNILGEEYHCIAELAQAATTPDGQVALRRLLPDPSNSVVDEVIDFWAQEYCTE
;
A
#
# COMPACT_ATOMS: atom_id res chain seq x y z
N MET A 1 26.58 -17.50 1.59
CA MET A 1 25.47 -16.52 1.56
C MET A 1 24.19 -17.27 1.92
N ALA A 2 23.45 -16.84 2.93
CA ALA A 2 22.18 -17.48 3.30
C ALA A 2 21.15 -17.29 2.18
N SER A 3 20.41 -18.34 1.84
CA SER A 3 19.31 -18.23 0.88
C SER A 3 18.23 -17.29 1.44
N PRO A 4 17.68 -16.40 0.61
CA PRO A 4 16.66 -15.46 1.05
C PRO A 4 15.39 -16.20 1.51
N SER A 5 14.89 -15.84 2.69
CA SER A 5 13.66 -16.39 3.27
C SER A 5 12.43 -15.97 2.48
N ALA A 6 11.48 -16.89 2.29
CA ALA A 6 10.20 -16.62 1.65
C ALA A 6 9.08 -17.44 2.31
N THR A 7 7.88 -16.88 2.38
CA THR A 7 6.71 -17.57 2.95
C THR A 7 5.55 -17.60 1.95
N PHE A 8 4.73 -18.63 2.04
CA PHE A 8 3.49 -18.74 1.26
C PHE A 8 2.31 -19.19 2.13
N CYS A 9 1.10 -18.80 1.73
CA CYS A 9 -0.11 -19.07 2.48
C CYS A 9 -0.57 -20.53 2.34
N THR A 10 -0.93 -21.16 3.47
CA THR A 10 -1.52 -22.52 3.52
C THR A 10 -2.78 -22.67 2.67
N THR A 11 -3.53 -21.58 2.48
CA THR A 11 -4.78 -21.59 1.70
C THR A 11 -4.56 -21.88 0.21
N LEU A 12 -3.34 -21.70 -0.30
CA LEU A 12 -3.00 -21.98 -1.71
C LEU A 12 -3.29 -23.44 -2.10
N ARG A 13 -3.15 -24.39 -1.16
CA ARG A 13 -3.45 -25.81 -1.40
C ARG A 13 -4.93 -26.06 -1.74
N LYS A 14 -5.83 -25.21 -1.22
CA LYS A 14 -7.27 -25.33 -1.42
C LYS A 14 -7.76 -24.66 -2.71
N ARG A 15 -6.93 -23.80 -3.30
CA ARG A 15 -7.28 -23.01 -4.49
C ARG A 15 -6.93 -23.82 -5.73
N LYS A 16 -7.94 -24.30 -6.47
CA LYS A 16 -7.81 -25.23 -7.61
C LYS A 16 -6.71 -24.85 -8.61
N GLU A 17 -6.57 -23.55 -8.87
CA GLU A 17 -5.65 -23.02 -9.88
C GLU A 17 -4.22 -22.84 -9.36
N TRP A 18 -4.06 -22.77 -8.04
CA TRP A 18 -2.79 -22.59 -7.35
C TRP A 18 -2.33 -23.82 -6.59
N ASN A 19 -3.12 -24.91 -6.55
CA ASN A 19 -2.87 -26.05 -5.68
C ASN A 19 -1.55 -26.79 -5.93
N THR A 20 -0.99 -26.68 -7.13
CA THR A 20 0.33 -27.24 -7.48
C THR A 20 1.49 -26.32 -7.10
N LEU A 21 1.23 -25.02 -6.90
CA LEU A 21 2.27 -24.04 -6.60
C LEU A 21 3.01 -24.35 -5.29
N PRO A 22 2.37 -24.70 -4.17
CA PRO A 22 3.08 -25.09 -2.94
C PRO A 22 4.18 -26.14 -3.15
N ALA A 23 3.92 -27.17 -3.96
CA ALA A 23 4.92 -28.18 -4.27
C ALA A 23 6.09 -27.60 -5.09
N THR A 24 5.80 -26.73 -6.06
CA THR A 24 6.82 -26.01 -6.83
C THR A 24 7.66 -25.05 -5.98
N LEU A 25 7.07 -24.40 -4.97
CA LEU A 25 7.78 -23.51 -4.05
C LEU A 25 8.68 -24.30 -3.10
N LEU A 26 8.15 -25.35 -2.45
CA LEU A 26 8.93 -26.19 -1.54
C LEU A 26 10.07 -26.94 -2.23
N GLY A 27 9.93 -27.19 -3.54
CA GLY A 27 11.00 -27.78 -4.36
C GLY A 27 12.03 -26.78 -4.89
N ASP A 28 11.92 -25.47 -4.64
CA ASP A 28 12.88 -24.45 -5.09
C ASP A 28 14.14 -24.45 -4.20
N PRO A 29 15.32 -24.91 -4.68
CA PRO A 29 16.53 -24.91 -3.87
C PRO A 29 17.10 -23.49 -3.65
N LYS A 30 16.67 -22.50 -4.44
CA LYS A 30 17.21 -21.13 -4.37
C LYS A 30 16.66 -20.33 -3.19
N ARG A 31 15.56 -20.78 -2.58
CA ARG A 31 14.83 -20.05 -1.53
C ARG A 31 14.39 -21.00 -0.44
N GLN A 32 14.46 -20.53 0.80
CA GLN A 32 13.91 -21.26 1.93
C GLN A 32 12.44 -20.91 2.07
N TRP A 33 11.60 -21.58 1.27
CA TRP A 33 10.15 -21.43 1.34
C TRP A 33 9.59 -22.08 2.60
N GLN A 34 8.76 -21.32 3.32
CA GLN A 34 8.02 -21.82 4.47
C GLN A 34 6.52 -21.64 4.24
N GLU A 35 5.76 -22.68 4.52
CA GLU A 35 4.31 -22.62 4.52
C GLU A 35 3.80 -22.06 5.86
N LYS A 36 2.98 -21.01 5.82
CA LYS A 36 2.39 -20.38 7.01
C LYS A 36 0.94 -19.99 6.75
N THR A 37 0.16 -19.83 7.81
CA THR A 37 -1.16 -19.19 7.70
C THR A 37 -0.95 -17.68 7.61
N LEU A 38 -1.32 -17.10 6.47
CA LEU A 38 -1.19 -15.67 6.20
C LEU A 38 -2.58 -15.06 6.01
N GLU A 39 -2.85 -13.94 6.66
CA GLU A 39 -4.18 -13.32 6.63
C GLU A 39 -4.38 -12.37 5.45
N THR A 40 -3.34 -11.61 5.09
CA THR A 40 -3.47 -10.47 4.17
C THR A 40 -2.93 -10.74 2.77
N HIS A 41 -2.04 -11.71 2.61
CA HIS A 41 -1.30 -11.94 1.38
C HIS A 41 -1.07 -13.44 1.14
N ASP A 42 -0.76 -13.79 -0.10
CA ASP A 42 -0.50 -15.17 -0.50
C ASP A 42 0.99 -15.52 -0.43
N LEU A 43 1.89 -14.55 -0.66
CA LEU A 43 3.35 -14.74 -0.61
C LEU A 43 4.05 -13.56 0.06
N ALA A 44 5.12 -13.83 0.81
CA ALA A 44 6.07 -12.83 1.27
C ALA A 44 7.49 -13.18 0.85
N LEU A 45 8.20 -12.22 0.25
CA LEU A 45 9.58 -12.37 -0.19
C LEU A 45 10.47 -11.45 0.63
N ALA A 46 11.50 -11.99 1.30
CA ALA A 46 12.48 -11.14 1.95
C ALA A 46 13.24 -10.27 0.93
N LEU A 47 13.24 -8.96 1.16
CA LEU A 47 14.05 -8.01 0.42
C LEU A 47 15.43 -7.92 1.08
N SER A 48 16.48 -8.22 0.32
CA SER A 48 17.85 -8.03 0.78
C SER A 48 18.18 -6.53 0.70
N ARG A 49 17.95 -5.79 1.79
CA ARG A 49 18.47 -4.43 1.92
C ARG A 49 19.84 -4.46 2.60
N TYR A 50 20.74 -3.62 2.10
CA TYR A 50 21.97 -3.28 2.81
C TYR A 50 21.57 -2.38 3.98
N SER A 51 22.00 -2.73 5.18
CA SER A 51 21.94 -1.97 6.45
C SER A 51 20.72 -2.16 7.37
N GLN A 52 21.09 -2.35 8.64
CA GLN A 52 20.35 -2.49 9.89
C GLN A 52 19.70 -3.86 10.20
N GLU A 53 20.28 -4.48 11.23
CA GLU A 53 20.11 -5.86 11.69
C GLU A 53 18.72 -6.19 12.25
N ASP A 54 17.78 -5.25 12.28
CA ASP A 54 16.55 -5.41 13.07
C ASP A 54 15.22 -5.32 12.31
N ASN A 55 15.21 -5.02 11.00
CA ASN A 55 13.93 -4.95 10.29
C ASN A 55 14.00 -5.57 8.87
N GLN A 56 13.75 -6.87 8.81
CA GLN A 56 13.64 -7.59 7.54
C GLN A 56 12.41 -7.09 6.76
N GLU A 57 12.64 -6.30 5.71
CA GLU A 57 11.55 -5.87 4.82
C GLU A 57 11.08 -7.03 3.94
N PHE A 58 9.75 -7.12 3.75
CA PHE A 58 9.13 -8.11 2.89
C PHE A 58 8.37 -7.44 1.73
N PHE A 59 8.47 -8.05 0.56
CA PHE A 59 7.57 -7.80 -0.56
C PHE A 59 6.40 -8.78 -0.51
N ARG A 60 5.17 -8.28 -0.38
CA ARG A 60 3.95 -9.09 -0.22
C ARG A 60 3.19 -9.16 -1.55
N LEU A 61 2.71 -10.35 -1.89
CA LEU A 61 2.00 -10.57 -3.14
C LEU A 61 0.66 -11.27 -2.88
N LEU A 62 -0.37 -10.80 -3.56
CA LEU A 62 -1.57 -11.59 -3.80
C LEU A 62 -1.41 -12.40 -5.09
N LEU A 63 -1.87 -13.64 -5.05
CA LEU A 63 -1.99 -14.49 -6.23
C LEU A 63 -3.45 -14.48 -6.64
N LEU A 64 -3.78 -14.09 -7.86
CA LEU A 64 -5.15 -14.03 -8.38
C LEU A 64 -5.28 -14.76 -9.71
N SER A 65 -6.43 -15.36 -9.96
CA SER A 65 -6.81 -16.01 -11.20
C SER A 65 -8.18 -15.51 -11.63
N SER A 66 -8.68 -15.95 -12.80
CA SER A 66 -10.03 -15.57 -13.24
C SER A 66 -11.12 -16.08 -12.29
N SER A 67 -10.87 -17.21 -11.62
CA SER A 67 -11.80 -17.74 -10.62
C SER A 67 -11.96 -16.84 -9.39
N ASP A 68 -10.89 -16.14 -8.99
CA ASP A 68 -10.92 -15.22 -7.86
C ASP A 68 -11.71 -13.93 -8.17
N LEU A 69 -11.90 -13.60 -9.44
CA LEU A 69 -12.67 -12.45 -9.91
C LEU A 69 -14.17 -12.74 -10.11
N LEU A 70 -14.61 -14.00 -9.88
CA LEU A 70 -16.04 -14.34 -9.95
C LEU A 70 -16.85 -13.68 -8.84
N ASP A 71 -16.20 -13.39 -7.71
CA ASP A 71 -16.72 -12.54 -6.64
C ASP A 71 -15.87 -11.25 -6.56
N PRO A 72 -16.32 -10.18 -7.22
CA PRO A 72 -15.64 -8.89 -7.20
C PRO A 72 -15.52 -8.30 -5.79
N THR A 73 -16.46 -8.57 -4.89
CA THR A 73 -16.46 -7.99 -3.54
C THR A 73 -15.30 -8.55 -2.72
N THR A 74 -15.20 -9.87 -2.65
CA THR A 74 -14.11 -10.56 -1.94
C THR A 74 -12.74 -10.22 -2.52
N SER A 75 -12.61 -10.18 -3.85
CA SER A 75 -11.32 -9.86 -4.49
C SER A 75 -10.90 -8.42 -4.24
N THR A 76 -11.82 -7.46 -4.35
CA THR A 76 -11.54 -6.03 -4.10
C THR A 76 -11.15 -5.78 -2.64
N THR A 77 -11.88 -6.35 -1.68
CA THR A 77 -11.52 -6.22 -0.24
C THR A 77 -10.14 -6.81 0.07
N ARG A 78 -9.74 -7.91 -0.58
CA ARG A 78 -8.38 -8.47 -0.42
C ARG A 78 -7.32 -7.53 -0.98
N ILE A 79 -7.57 -6.93 -2.14
CA ILE A 79 -6.66 -5.97 -2.79
C ILE A 79 -6.50 -4.71 -1.93
N GLU A 80 -7.60 -4.14 -1.45
CA GLU A 80 -7.61 -3.00 -0.52
C GLU A 80 -6.84 -3.31 0.76
N ARG A 81 -7.15 -4.44 1.40
CA ARG A 81 -6.48 -4.85 2.64
C ARG A 81 -4.98 -5.03 2.43
N LEU A 82 -4.55 -5.59 1.30
CA LEU A 82 -3.13 -5.68 0.96
C LEU A 82 -2.51 -4.29 0.78
N PHE A 83 -3.16 -3.41 0.01
CA PHE A 83 -2.64 -2.08 -0.28
C PHE A 83 -2.47 -1.24 0.98
N HIS A 84 -3.52 -1.16 1.80
CA HIS A 84 -3.54 -0.30 2.98
C HIS A 84 -2.63 -0.81 4.11
N GLN A 85 -2.26 -2.10 4.12
CA GLN A 85 -1.35 -2.66 5.12
C GLN A 85 0.01 -1.95 5.17
N SER A 86 0.50 -1.45 4.03
CA SER A 86 1.79 -0.74 3.92
C SER A 86 1.71 0.52 3.06
N GLY A 87 0.50 1.06 2.86
CA GLY A 87 0.27 2.23 2.01
C GLY A 87 0.79 2.05 0.58
N GLY A 88 0.62 0.86 0.00
CA GLY A 88 1.11 0.53 -1.34
C GLY A 88 2.60 0.19 -1.43
N ARG A 89 3.36 0.30 -0.33
CA ARG A 89 4.79 -0.01 -0.34
C ARG A 89 5.05 -1.51 -0.32
N ASN A 90 5.91 -1.98 -1.23
CA ASN A 90 6.35 -3.38 -1.30
C ASN A 90 5.19 -4.39 -1.39
N VAL A 91 4.11 -4.03 -2.08
CA VAL A 91 2.97 -4.93 -2.33
C VAL A 91 2.75 -5.10 -3.83
N GLY A 92 2.06 -6.16 -4.23
CA GLY A 92 1.67 -6.35 -5.62
C GLY A 92 0.78 -7.56 -5.83
N ILE A 93 0.44 -7.79 -7.09
CA ILE A 93 -0.42 -8.89 -7.52
C ILE A 93 0.32 -9.71 -8.57
N ILE A 94 0.23 -11.04 -8.51
CA ILE A 94 0.54 -11.93 -9.62
C ILE A 94 -0.78 -12.50 -10.13
N PHE A 95 -1.06 -12.34 -11.41
CA PHE A 95 -2.29 -12.78 -12.04
C PHE A 95 -2.05 -13.95 -13.01
N LEU A 96 -2.73 -15.09 -12.81
CA LEU A 96 -2.62 -16.27 -13.66
C LEU A 96 -3.47 -16.10 -14.94
N LEU A 97 -2.79 -16.07 -16.10
CA LEU A 97 -3.41 -15.90 -17.41
C LEU A 97 -3.93 -17.21 -18.00
N HIS A 98 -3.14 -18.28 -17.93
CA HIS A 98 -3.53 -19.60 -18.40
C HIS A 98 -4.04 -20.42 -17.22
N ASP A 99 -5.35 -20.33 -17.02
CA ASP A 99 -6.05 -21.05 -15.98
C ASP A 99 -6.50 -22.46 -16.45
N LYS A 100 -6.76 -23.40 -15.54
CA LYS A 100 -7.29 -24.74 -15.94
C LYS A 100 -8.81 -24.71 -16.22
N ALA A 101 -9.45 -23.56 -16.04
CA ALA A 101 -10.89 -23.41 -16.17
C ALA A 101 -11.34 -23.19 -17.63
N PRO A 102 -12.31 -23.96 -18.15
CA PRO A 102 -12.90 -23.72 -19.46
C PRO A 102 -13.84 -22.51 -19.43
N GLY A 103 -13.71 -21.59 -20.39
CA GLY A 103 -14.77 -20.63 -20.74
C GLY A 103 -14.48 -19.13 -20.54
N LYS A 104 -13.38 -18.72 -19.89
CA LYS A 104 -12.91 -17.32 -19.88
C LYS A 104 -11.40 -17.28 -20.06
N THR A 105 -10.92 -16.57 -21.08
CA THR A 105 -9.48 -16.37 -21.25
C THR A 105 -8.97 -15.53 -20.09
N GLY A 106 -8.00 -16.02 -19.31
CA GLY A 106 -7.48 -15.26 -18.16
C GLY A 106 -6.89 -13.91 -18.54
N THR A 107 -6.55 -13.70 -19.81
CA THR A 107 -6.23 -12.38 -20.36
C THR A 107 -7.35 -11.35 -20.20
N ILE A 108 -8.63 -11.73 -20.39
CA ILE A 108 -9.76 -10.80 -20.18
C ILE A 108 -9.88 -10.46 -18.68
N GLY A 109 -9.76 -11.47 -17.81
CA GLY A 109 -9.75 -11.26 -16.36
C GLY A 109 -8.64 -10.31 -15.92
N TYR A 110 -7.44 -10.47 -16.48
CA TYR A 110 -6.30 -9.59 -16.26
C TYR A 110 -6.57 -8.16 -16.72
N MET A 111 -7.08 -7.96 -17.94
CA MET A 111 -7.38 -6.63 -18.46
C MET A 111 -8.43 -5.91 -17.61
N ASN A 112 -9.49 -6.63 -17.20
CA ASN A 112 -10.52 -6.07 -16.32
C ASN A 112 -9.94 -5.69 -14.96
N LEU A 113 -9.09 -6.54 -14.38
CA LEU A 113 -8.41 -6.24 -13.12
C LEU A 113 -7.52 -5.00 -13.26
N GLN A 114 -6.76 -4.88 -14.34
CA GLN A 114 -5.95 -3.69 -14.61
C GLN A 114 -6.82 -2.44 -14.71
N ALA A 115 -7.92 -2.48 -15.46
CA ALA A 115 -8.82 -1.34 -15.61
C ALA A 115 -9.44 -0.89 -14.27
N ASN A 116 -9.77 -1.84 -13.39
CA ASN A 116 -10.36 -1.54 -12.08
C ASN A 116 -9.37 -0.99 -11.06
N ILE A 117 -8.09 -1.36 -11.17
CA ILE A 117 -7.05 -0.96 -10.21
C ILE A 117 -6.29 0.29 -10.68
N LEU A 118 -6.22 0.53 -11.99
CA LEU A 118 -5.46 1.62 -12.57
C LEU A 118 -5.96 2.98 -12.05
N GLY A 119 -5.05 3.73 -11.42
CA GLY A 119 -5.36 5.03 -10.82
C GLY A 119 -5.95 4.99 -9.42
N VAL A 120 -6.35 3.81 -8.92
CA VAL A 120 -6.86 3.62 -7.55
C VAL A 120 -5.75 3.12 -6.62
N PHE A 121 -5.03 2.07 -7.03
CA PHE A 121 -3.92 1.53 -6.24
C PHE A 121 -2.61 1.58 -7.02
N ASP A 122 -1.60 2.24 -6.45
CA ASP A 122 -0.24 2.23 -6.98
C ASP A 122 0.48 0.95 -6.57
N MET A 123 0.15 -0.17 -7.21
CA MET A 123 0.84 -1.45 -7.03
C MET A 123 1.03 -2.22 -8.35
N PRO A 124 2.14 -2.94 -8.54
CA PRO A 124 2.37 -3.72 -9.76
C PRO A 124 1.44 -4.94 -9.85
N ILE A 125 0.94 -5.19 -11.06
CA ILE A 125 0.20 -6.41 -11.42
C ILE A 125 1.02 -7.18 -12.46
N LEU A 126 1.59 -8.31 -12.03
CA LEU A 126 2.47 -9.15 -12.82
C LEU A 126 1.66 -10.24 -13.53
N PRO A 127 1.64 -10.28 -14.87
CA PRO A 127 1.02 -11.38 -15.59
C PRO A 127 1.89 -12.64 -15.43
N LEU A 128 1.27 -13.73 -15.02
CA LEU A 128 1.85 -15.05 -14.98
C LEU A 128 1.19 -15.93 -16.03
N TYR A 129 1.96 -16.37 -17.03
CA TYR A 129 1.41 -17.24 -18.06
C TYR A 129 0.90 -18.55 -17.46
N SER A 130 1.77 -19.28 -16.75
CA SER A 130 1.40 -20.55 -16.09
C SER A 130 2.23 -20.78 -14.81
N ILE A 131 1.78 -21.69 -13.95
CA ILE A 131 2.51 -22.07 -12.72
C ILE A 131 3.94 -22.57 -13.03
N ALA A 132 4.15 -23.23 -14.18
CA ALA A 132 5.49 -23.69 -14.58
C ALA A 132 6.49 -22.53 -14.77
N SER A 133 6.01 -21.36 -15.18
CA SER A 133 6.82 -20.15 -15.36
C SER A 133 6.98 -19.31 -14.08
N PHE A 134 6.41 -19.74 -12.95
CA PHE A 134 6.30 -18.94 -11.73
C PHE A 134 7.67 -18.52 -11.18
N GLN A 135 8.58 -19.48 -10.96
CA GLN A 135 9.89 -19.19 -10.40
C GLN A 135 10.70 -18.23 -11.27
N GLN A 136 10.67 -18.41 -12.60
CA GLN A 136 11.35 -17.54 -13.54
C GLN A 136 10.79 -16.12 -13.51
N THR A 137 9.46 -15.99 -13.44
CA THR A 137 8.77 -14.70 -13.36
C THR A 137 9.12 -13.98 -12.06
N LEU A 138 9.10 -14.70 -10.94
CA LEU A 138 9.47 -14.17 -9.63
C LEU A 138 10.93 -13.73 -9.55
N ASP A 139 11.85 -14.50 -10.14
CA ASP A 139 13.28 -14.17 -10.23
C ASP A 139 13.50 -12.88 -11.03
N LYS A 140 12.83 -12.73 -12.18
CA LYS A 140 12.89 -11.53 -13.02
C LYS A 140 12.35 -10.31 -12.26
N PHE A 141 11.18 -10.45 -11.63
CA PHE A 141 10.56 -9.39 -10.86
C PHE A 141 11.47 -8.92 -9.72
N ARG A 142 11.99 -9.85 -8.92
CA ARG A 142 12.89 -9.50 -7.83
C ARG A 142 14.13 -8.75 -8.31
N ARG A 143 14.76 -9.21 -9.38
CA ARG A 143 15.92 -8.50 -9.96
C ARG A 143 15.55 -7.08 -10.37
N ALA A 144 14.40 -6.89 -11.01
CA ALA A 144 13.92 -5.55 -11.37
C ALA A 144 13.73 -4.65 -10.14
N VAL A 145 13.05 -5.14 -9.10
CA VAL A 145 12.84 -4.42 -7.84
C VAL A 145 14.16 -4.10 -7.14
N SER A 146 15.10 -5.05 -7.08
CA SER A 146 16.43 -4.84 -6.47
C SER A 146 17.32 -3.90 -7.31
N SER A 147 17.17 -3.87 -8.64
CA SER A 147 17.91 -2.97 -9.52
C SER A 147 17.36 -1.54 -9.54
N SER A 148 16.07 -1.37 -9.21
CA SER A 148 15.39 -0.07 -9.12
C SER A 148 15.67 0.67 -7.81
N THR A 149 16.71 0.29 -7.06
CA THR A 149 17.08 0.79 -5.73
C THR A 149 17.76 2.16 -5.73
N LYS A 150 17.46 3.02 -6.71
CA LYS A 150 17.33 4.43 -6.34
C LYS A 150 15.96 4.52 -5.70
N PRO A 151 15.84 4.71 -4.37
CA PRO A 151 14.55 5.07 -3.83
C PRO A 151 14.12 6.30 -4.63
N LYS A 152 13.05 6.18 -5.42
CA LYS A 152 12.16 7.33 -5.50
C LYS A 152 11.82 7.53 -4.05
N SER A 153 12.42 8.53 -3.41
CA SER A 153 11.72 9.13 -2.30
C SER A 153 10.37 9.47 -2.91
N VAL A 154 9.37 8.62 -2.63
CA VAL A 154 8.12 9.21 -2.18
C VAL A 154 8.64 10.14 -1.12
N SER A 155 8.67 11.45 -1.41
CA SER A 155 9.03 12.37 -0.36
C SER A 155 8.10 11.91 0.76
N SER A 156 8.66 11.43 1.86
CA SER A 156 7.94 11.49 3.10
C SER A 156 7.86 13.00 3.33
N GLY A 157 7.01 13.67 2.52
CA GLY A 157 6.54 14.99 2.79
C GLY A 157 6.17 14.91 4.24
N ASN A 158 6.71 15.84 5.02
CA ASN A 158 6.55 15.90 6.44
C ASN A 158 5.15 15.37 6.78
N PRO A 159 5.01 14.27 7.56
CA PRO A 159 3.71 13.65 7.79
C PRO A 159 2.67 14.66 8.28
N ALA A 160 3.12 15.75 8.91
CA ALA A 160 2.30 16.92 9.14
C ALA A 160 1.68 17.49 7.86
N VAL A 161 2.46 17.87 6.85
CA VAL A 161 2.00 18.39 5.54
C VAL A 161 1.06 17.42 4.82
N VAL A 162 1.27 16.11 4.94
CA VAL A 162 0.39 15.09 4.35
C VAL A 162 -0.97 15.02 5.06
N LEU A 163 -0.98 15.24 6.38
CA LEU A 163 -2.18 15.15 7.20
C LEU A 163 -2.93 16.50 7.32
N LEU A 164 -2.26 17.63 7.08
CA LEU A 164 -2.83 18.99 7.12
C LEU A 164 -4.18 19.11 6.39
N PRO A 165 -4.39 18.56 5.18
CA PRO A 165 -5.67 18.69 4.48
C PRO A 165 -6.89 18.17 5.26
N TYR A 166 -6.65 17.28 6.23
CA TYR A 166 -7.67 16.62 7.04
C TYR A 166 -7.86 17.25 8.42
N CYS A 167 -7.06 18.26 8.78
CA CYS A 167 -7.15 18.96 10.07
C CYS A 167 -8.20 20.09 10.04
N THR A 168 -9.39 19.80 9.50
CA THR A 168 -10.55 20.70 9.46
C THR A 168 -11.84 19.90 9.61
N LEU A 169 -12.91 20.56 10.09
CA LEU A 169 -14.23 19.95 10.17
C LEU A 169 -14.83 19.60 8.80
N ARG A 170 -14.40 20.29 7.73
CA ARG A 170 -14.85 20.06 6.36
C ARG A 170 -13.67 19.86 5.40
N PRO A 171 -13.08 18.65 5.36
CA PRO A 171 -11.96 18.39 4.48
C PRO A 171 -12.36 18.45 2.99
N PRO A 172 -11.43 18.78 2.09
CA PRO A 172 -10.02 19.10 2.35
C PRO A 172 -9.71 20.60 2.46
N ILE A 173 -8.72 20.98 3.29
CA ILE A 173 -8.15 22.34 3.31
C ILE A 173 -7.68 22.73 1.90
N PRO A 174 -7.98 23.95 1.41
CA PRO A 174 -7.47 24.46 0.14
C PRO A 174 -5.94 24.41 0.06
N GLU A 175 -5.40 24.08 -1.11
CA GLU A 175 -3.95 23.90 -1.33
C GLU A 175 -3.11 25.11 -0.88
N HIS A 176 -3.59 26.33 -1.13
CA HIS A 176 -2.90 27.54 -0.71
C HIS A 176 -2.73 27.63 0.80
N THR A 177 -3.82 27.39 1.55
CA THR A 177 -3.84 27.37 3.01
C THR A 177 -2.96 26.25 3.55
N ARG A 178 -3.02 25.06 2.95
CA ARG A 178 -2.15 23.92 3.32
C ARG A 178 -0.67 24.29 3.19
N ASN A 179 -0.29 24.95 2.11
CA ASN A 179 1.11 25.29 1.86
C ASN A 179 1.60 26.34 2.87
N ILE A 180 0.80 27.37 3.18
CA ILE A 180 1.12 28.38 4.20
C ILE A 180 1.27 27.74 5.59
N LEU A 181 0.33 26.87 5.99
CA LEU A 181 0.38 26.18 7.27
C LEU A 181 1.59 25.22 7.35
N GLY A 182 1.96 24.58 6.24
CA GLY A 182 3.14 23.71 6.18
C GLY A 182 4.48 24.45 6.20
N GLU A 183 4.50 25.73 5.83
CA GLU A 183 5.68 26.61 5.95
C GLU A 183 5.87 27.11 7.38
N GLU A 184 4.78 27.51 8.06
CA GLU A 184 4.84 28.06 9.43
C GLU A 184 4.91 26.97 10.52
N TYR A 185 4.21 25.86 10.33
CA TYR A 185 4.12 24.78 11.32
C TYR A 185 4.78 23.51 10.79
N HIS A 186 5.85 23.08 11.47
CA HIS A 186 6.67 21.95 11.07
C HIS A 186 6.17 20.63 11.65
N CYS A 187 5.19 20.64 12.54
CA CYS A 187 4.47 19.43 12.93
C CYS A 187 3.01 19.68 13.28
N ILE A 188 2.23 18.59 13.33
CA ILE A 188 0.80 18.64 13.72
C ILE A 188 0.63 19.15 15.16
N ALA A 189 1.55 18.80 16.05
CA ALA A 189 1.50 19.23 17.45
C ALA A 189 1.64 20.76 17.57
N GLU A 190 2.51 21.38 16.78
CA GLU A 190 2.65 22.85 16.73
C GLU A 190 1.37 23.52 16.21
N LEU A 191 0.77 22.96 15.14
CA LEU A 191 -0.51 23.47 14.63
C LEU A 191 -1.64 23.30 15.65
N ALA A 192 -1.74 22.15 16.32
CA ALA A 192 -2.73 21.89 17.34
C ALA A 192 -2.57 22.83 18.54
N GLN A 193 -1.33 23.09 18.97
CA GLN A 193 -1.02 24.06 20.02
C GLN A 193 -1.39 25.49 19.60
N ALA A 194 -1.13 25.86 18.34
CA ALA A 194 -1.55 27.15 17.81
C ALA A 194 -3.08 27.27 17.76
N ALA A 195 -3.79 26.22 17.35
CA ALA A 195 -5.25 26.21 17.25
C ALA A 195 -5.96 26.23 18.62
N THR A 196 -5.34 25.67 19.67
CA THR A 196 -5.93 25.53 21.00
C THR A 196 -5.56 26.66 21.98
N THR A 197 -4.56 27.49 21.67
CA THR A 197 -4.13 28.61 22.53
C THR A 197 -4.65 29.95 22.03
N PRO A 198 -5.08 30.89 22.91
CA PRO A 198 -5.57 32.20 22.49
C PRO A 198 -4.56 32.98 21.63
N ASP A 199 -3.28 32.98 22.04
CA ASP A 199 -2.21 33.66 21.30
C ASP A 199 -1.94 32.99 19.95
N GLY A 200 -1.99 31.65 19.90
CA GLY A 200 -1.84 30.88 18.68
C GLY A 200 -2.97 31.09 17.69
N GLN A 201 -4.22 31.20 18.15
CA GLN A 201 -5.37 31.50 17.30
C GLN A 201 -5.27 32.90 16.68
N VAL A 202 -4.75 33.88 17.43
CA VAL A 202 -4.47 35.21 16.89
C VAL A 202 -3.38 35.14 15.82
N ALA A 203 -2.33 34.33 16.04
CA ALA A 203 -1.28 34.12 15.03
C ALA A 203 -1.83 33.44 13.76
N LEU A 204 -2.67 32.41 13.90
CA LEU A 204 -3.32 31.72 12.77
C LEU A 204 -4.20 32.66 11.93
N ARG A 205 -5.01 33.50 12.58
CA ARG A 205 -5.85 34.51 11.89
C ARG A 205 -5.04 35.59 11.20
N ARG A 206 -3.82 35.87 11.66
CA ARG A 206 -2.89 36.80 10.98
C ARG A 206 -2.20 36.14 9.78
N LEU A 207 -1.87 34.87 9.91
CA LEU A 207 -1.17 34.09 8.89
C LEU A 207 -2.08 33.76 7.69
N LEU A 208 -3.37 33.56 7.95
CA LEU A 208 -4.38 33.25 6.94
C LEU A 208 -5.42 34.37 6.86
N PRO A 209 -5.08 35.53 6.25
CA PRO A 209 -6.02 36.62 6.07
C PRO A 209 -7.03 36.26 4.97
N ASP A 210 -8.06 35.49 5.35
CA ASP A 210 -9.21 35.19 4.50
C ASP A 210 -10.30 36.25 4.76
N PRO A 211 -10.87 36.89 3.71
CA PRO A 211 -11.99 37.83 3.86
C PRO A 211 -13.22 37.24 4.58
N SER A 212 -13.33 35.91 4.66
CA SER A 212 -14.42 35.18 5.32
C SER A 212 -14.06 34.55 6.67
N ASN A 213 -12.77 34.49 7.06
CA ASN A 213 -12.22 33.71 8.19
C ASN A 213 -12.67 32.23 8.29
N SER A 214 -13.43 31.72 7.32
CA SER A 214 -14.17 30.47 7.45
C SER A 214 -13.27 29.24 7.60
N VAL A 215 -12.15 29.21 6.86
CA VAL A 215 -11.22 28.09 6.91
C VAL A 215 -10.40 28.09 8.21
N VAL A 216 -10.04 29.27 8.73
CA VAL A 216 -9.25 29.39 9.96
C VAL A 216 -10.08 28.97 11.17
N ASP A 217 -11.33 29.42 11.23
CA ASP A 217 -12.24 29.05 12.30
C ASP A 217 -12.55 27.54 12.25
N GLU A 218 -12.66 26.93 11.07
CA GLU A 218 -12.81 25.47 10.93
C GLU A 218 -11.59 24.65 11.38
N VAL A 219 -10.38 25.15 11.15
CA VAL A 219 -9.15 24.51 11.69
C VAL A 219 -9.15 24.62 13.21
N ILE A 220 -9.48 25.79 13.75
CA ILE A 220 -9.55 26.02 15.19
C ILE A 220 -10.61 25.12 15.83
N ASP A 221 -11.81 25.06 15.25
CA ASP A 221 -12.92 24.27 15.76
C ASP A 221 -12.63 22.77 15.69
N PHE A 222 -11.96 22.30 14.63
CA PHE A 222 -11.51 20.91 14.50
C PHE A 222 -10.64 20.50 15.70
N TRP A 223 -9.61 21.29 15.99
CA TRP A 223 -8.70 20.99 17.10
C TRP A 223 -9.37 21.21 18.46
N ALA A 224 -10.26 22.19 18.60
CA ALA A 224 -11.01 22.41 19.83
C ALA A 224 -11.96 21.24 20.16
N GLN A 225 -12.54 20.60 19.14
CA GLN A 225 -13.43 19.45 19.32
C GLN A 225 -12.65 18.16 19.61
N GLU A 226 -11.54 17.89 18.92
CA GLU A 226 -10.77 16.65 19.13
C GLU A 226 -9.95 16.66 20.44
N TYR A 227 -9.52 17.82 20.95
CA TYR A 227 -8.74 17.92 22.19
C TYR A 227 -9.58 17.78 23.48
N CYS A 228 -10.91 17.91 23.40
CA CYS A 228 -11.81 17.78 24.55
C CYS A 228 -12.36 16.35 24.76
N THR A 229 -11.90 15.37 23.99
CA THR A 229 -12.32 13.96 24.09
C THR A 229 -11.28 13.03 24.73
N GLU A 230 -10.53 13.54 25.73
CA GLU A 230 -9.83 12.71 26.73
C GLU A 230 -10.27 13.06 28.16
#